data_AF-A0A4Z0H1W7-F1
#
_entry.id   AF-A0A4Z0H1W7-F1
#
_cell.length_a   1.000
_cell.length_b   1.000
_cell.length_c   1.000
_cell.angle_alpha   90.00
_cell.angle_beta   90.00
_cell.angle_gamma   90.00
#
_symmetry.space_group_name_H-M   'P 1'
#
loop_
_entity.id
_entity.type
_entity.pdbx_description
1 polymer ?
#
loop_
_entity_poly.entity_id
_entity_poly.type
_entity_poly.pdbx_seq_one_letter_code
_entity_poly.pdbx_strand_id
1 'polypeptide(L)'
;MEGRPPEAETGREAGAGPAAGPSCQIDVRATKIRGLAGLPIYHLFVIYKDPSGSPYFFRGGPSGRGGPGGYGSIKCDHGAYTPGTVDWEPGAPSTTVMSGPAACGKDTSFIRELSRIDAASIPYQPTGPNSNSVARTILNKTGVPEDKPVMIAPGWGQIL
;
A
#
# COMPACT_ATOMS: atom_id res chain seq x y z
N MET A 1 -41.75 14.40 60.75
CA MET A 1 -40.38 14.12 60.25
C MET A 1 -40.47 12.81 59.48
N GLU A 2 -40.86 12.90 58.21
CA GLU A 2 -40.99 11.74 57.32
C GLU A 2 -39.64 11.50 56.61
N GLY A 3 -39.09 10.29 56.79
CA GLY A 3 -37.84 9.86 56.19
C GLY A 3 -38.07 9.31 54.78
N ARG A 4 -37.39 9.91 53.80
CA ARG A 4 -37.36 9.49 52.39
C ARG A 4 -36.40 8.29 52.23
N PRO A 5 -36.75 7.23 51.47
CA PRO A 5 -35.81 6.14 51.17
C PRO A 5 -34.83 6.52 50.04
N PRO A 6 -33.65 5.86 49.96
CA PRO A 6 -32.67 6.11 48.92
C PRO A 6 -33.04 5.39 47.61
N GLU A 7 -32.88 6.11 46.50
CA GLU A 7 -33.06 5.60 45.13
C GLU A 7 -31.85 4.75 44.71
N ALA A 8 -32.13 3.59 44.12
CA ALA A 8 -31.12 2.67 43.59
C ALA A 8 -30.59 3.18 42.24
N GLU A 9 -29.27 3.37 42.14
CA GLU A 9 -28.58 3.65 40.89
C GLU A 9 -28.64 2.42 39.97
N THR A 10 -29.27 2.59 38.82
CA THR A 10 -29.26 1.62 37.72
C THR A 10 -27.92 1.67 36.99
N GLY A 11 -27.24 0.53 36.94
CA GLY A 11 -25.97 0.36 36.25
C GLY A 11 -26.08 0.70 34.76
N ARG A 12 -25.17 1.56 34.28
CA ARG A 12 -24.95 1.79 32.85
C ARG A 12 -24.15 0.62 32.30
N GLU A 13 -24.81 -0.22 31.50
CA GLU A 13 -24.14 -1.14 30.60
C GLU A 13 -23.29 -0.34 29.60
N ALA A 14 -21.99 -0.63 29.57
CA ALA A 14 -21.07 -0.13 28.56
C ALA A 14 -21.44 -0.76 27.22
N GLY A 15 -22.28 -0.08 26.45
CA GLY A 15 -22.63 -0.47 25.09
C GLY A 15 -21.38 -0.57 24.23
N ALA A 16 -21.17 -1.73 23.61
CA ALA A 16 -20.19 -1.92 22.55
C ALA A 16 -20.43 -0.83 21.48
N GLY A 17 -19.41 0.01 21.24
CA GLY A 17 -19.48 1.05 20.23
C GLY A 17 -19.84 0.47 18.86
N PRO A 18 -20.55 1.23 18.00
CA PRO A 18 -20.95 0.75 16.69
C PRO A 18 -19.71 0.28 15.90
N ALA A 19 -19.78 -0.94 15.36
CA ALA A 19 -18.77 -1.45 14.44
C ALA A 19 -18.55 -0.41 13.35
N ALA A 20 -17.33 0.10 13.23
CA ALA A 20 -16.98 1.09 12.22
C ALA A 20 -17.39 0.53 10.85
N GLY A 21 -18.24 1.27 10.16
CA GLY A 21 -18.78 0.87 8.86
C GLY A 21 -17.70 0.69 7.78
N PRO A 22 -18.10 0.36 6.55
CA PRO A 22 -17.20 0.23 5.41
C PRO A 22 -16.22 1.40 5.32
N SER A 23 -14.91 1.12 5.31
CA SER A 23 -13.87 2.15 5.30
C SER A 23 -12.68 1.75 4.43
N CYS A 24 -12.08 2.74 3.77
CA CYS A 24 -10.93 2.51 2.90
C CYS A 24 -9.66 2.24 3.71
N GLN A 25 -8.72 1.52 3.12
CA GLN A 25 -7.42 1.22 3.75
C GLN A 25 -6.32 1.21 2.70
N ILE A 26 -5.12 1.65 3.08
CA ILE A 26 -3.93 1.60 2.24
C ILE A 26 -2.86 0.83 3.01
N ASP A 27 -2.39 -0.25 2.40
CA ASP A 27 -1.30 -1.08 2.89
C ASP A 27 -0.09 -0.97 1.94
N VAL A 28 1.11 -0.92 2.49
CA VAL A 28 2.35 -1.20 1.75
C VAL A 28 2.72 -2.65 2.00
N ARG A 29 2.87 -3.43 0.93
CA ARG A 29 3.20 -4.85 0.97
C ARG A 29 4.56 -5.14 0.35
N ALA A 30 5.17 -6.24 0.76
CA ALA A 30 6.49 -6.65 0.31
C ALA A 30 6.50 -8.14 -0.06
N THR A 31 6.51 -8.47 -1.35
CA THR A 31 6.72 -9.86 -1.81
C THR A 31 8.20 -10.15 -1.94
N LYS A 32 8.60 -11.40 -1.63
CA LYS A 32 10.00 -11.79 -1.73
C LYS A 32 10.32 -12.18 -3.17
N ILE A 33 11.30 -11.50 -3.78
CA ILE A 33 11.88 -11.94 -5.04
C ILE A 33 13.09 -12.84 -4.77
N ARG A 34 13.32 -13.83 -5.63
CA ARG A 34 14.56 -14.62 -5.59
C ARG A 34 15.73 -13.67 -5.90
N GLY A 35 16.43 -13.25 -4.86
CA GLY A 35 17.49 -12.24 -4.94
C GLY A 35 18.79 -12.75 -5.55
N LEU A 36 19.69 -11.81 -5.82
CA LEU A 36 21.09 -12.07 -6.18
C LEU A 36 21.85 -12.48 -4.90
N ALA A 37 22.66 -13.54 -4.95
CA ALA A 37 23.56 -13.95 -3.87
C ALA A 37 22.91 -14.32 -2.51
N GLY A 38 21.67 -14.84 -2.50
CA GLY A 38 21.07 -15.46 -1.31
C GLY A 38 20.47 -14.50 -0.26
N LEU A 39 20.57 -13.18 -0.45
CA LEU A 39 19.89 -12.20 0.38
C LEU A 39 18.42 -12.01 -0.05
N PRO A 40 17.47 -11.88 0.89
CA PRO A 40 16.08 -11.59 0.55
C PRO A 40 15.97 -10.16 0.01
N ILE A 41 15.60 -10.04 -1.26
CA ILE A 41 15.20 -8.76 -1.86
C ILE A 41 13.68 -8.74 -1.91
N TYR A 42 13.09 -7.59 -1.61
CA TYR A 42 11.64 -7.42 -1.58
C TYR A 42 11.18 -6.48 -2.70
N HIS A 43 10.08 -6.86 -3.34
CA HIS A 43 9.31 -6.04 -4.25
C HIS A 43 8.18 -5.38 -3.48
N LEU A 44 8.23 -4.05 -3.36
CA LEU A 44 7.22 -3.28 -2.65
C LEU A 44 6.15 -2.77 -3.61
N PHE A 45 4.90 -2.85 -3.16
CA PHE A 45 3.71 -2.41 -3.89
C PHE A 45 2.65 -1.93 -2.89
N VAL A 46 1.67 -1.16 -3.39
CA VAL A 46 0.59 -0.61 -2.56
C VAL A 46 -0.68 -1.40 -2.81
N ILE A 47 -1.40 -1.73 -1.74
CA ILE A 47 -2.76 -2.25 -1.78
C ILE A 47 -3.70 -1.17 -1.25
N TYR A 48 -4.70 -0.81 -2.04
CA TYR A 48 -5.86 -0.04 -1.61
C TYR A 48 -7.04 -0.98 -1.40
N LYS A 49 -7.74 -0.87 -0.29
CA LYS A 49 -9.06 -1.46 -0.09
C LYS A 49 -10.09 -0.35 -0.20
N ASP A 50 -11.07 -0.55 -1.07
CA ASP A 50 -12.19 0.37 -1.21
C ASP A 50 -13.17 0.26 -0.02
N PRO A 51 -14.26 1.06 0.04
CA PRO A 51 -15.24 0.94 1.12
C PRO A 51 -15.87 -0.45 1.23
N SER A 52 -16.01 -1.20 0.13
CA SER A 52 -16.54 -2.57 0.16
C SER A 52 -15.55 -3.61 0.71
N GLY A 53 -14.30 -3.21 0.94
CA GLY A 53 -13.21 -4.10 1.32
C GLY A 53 -12.52 -4.77 0.14
N SER A 54 -12.89 -4.42 -1.11
CA SER A 54 -12.29 -4.99 -2.31
C SER A 54 -10.86 -4.47 -2.48
N PRO A 55 -9.85 -5.35 -2.60
CA PRO A 55 -8.46 -4.94 -2.68
C PRO A 55 -8.01 -4.68 -4.13
N TYR A 56 -7.22 -3.64 -4.31
CA TYR A 56 -6.62 -3.20 -5.57
C TYR A 56 -5.12 -2.99 -5.40
N PHE A 57 -4.31 -3.46 -6.34
CA PHE A 57 -2.86 -3.27 -6.32
C PHE A 57 -2.43 -2.07 -7.17
N PHE A 58 -1.31 -1.47 -6.77
CA PHE A 58 -0.58 -0.41 -7.50
C PHE A 58 0.90 -0.74 -7.41
N ARG A 59 1.54 -0.95 -8.56
CA ARG A 59 2.92 -1.46 -8.62
C ARG A 59 3.71 -0.81 -9.75
N GLY A 60 5.03 -0.88 -9.62
CA GLY A 60 5.98 -0.67 -10.72
C GLY A 60 6.77 -1.94 -10.97
N GLY A 61 7.19 -2.19 -12.20
CA GLY A 61 8.04 -3.32 -12.57
C GLY A 61 8.89 -3.01 -13.79
N PRO A 62 9.80 -3.91 -14.19
CA PRO A 62 10.53 -3.78 -15.44
C PRO A 62 9.60 -3.98 -16.64
N SER A 63 9.78 -3.19 -17.72
CA SER A 63 9.04 -3.38 -18.97
C SER A 63 9.51 -4.58 -19.80
N GLY A 64 10.67 -5.15 -19.49
CA GLY A 64 11.19 -6.37 -20.11
C GLY A 64 12.61 -6.21 -20.66
N ARG A 65 13.01 -7.07 -21.61
CA ARG A 65 14.36 -7.04 -22.19
C ARG A 65 14.55 -5.80 -23.07
N GLY A 66 15.27 -4.80 -22.54
CA GLY A 66 15.69 -3.58 -23.26
C GLY A 66 16.50 -2.65 -22.35
N GLY A 67 17.18 -1.63 -22.91
CA GLY A 67 17.86 -0.58 -22.14
C GLY A 67 19.09 -1.02 -21.29
N PRO A 68 19.73 -0.06 -20.58
CA PRO A 68 20.87 -0.34 -19.72
C PRO A 68 20.54 -1.39 -18.64
N GLY A 69 21.34 -2.44 -18.52
CA GLY A 69 21.12 -3.53 -17.56
C GLY A 69 20.08 -4.57 -17.96
N GLY A 70 19.39 -4.41 -19.10
CA GLY A 70 18.48 -5.41 -19.67
C GLY A 70 17.09 -5.50 -19.04
N TYR A 71 16.71 -4.54 -18.20
CA TYR A 71 15.42 -4.49 -17.47
C TYR A 71 14.36 -3.56 -18.11
N GLY A 72 14.73 -2.79 -19.11
CA GLY A 72 13.86 -1.83 -19.78
C GLY A 72 13.63 -0.57 -18.95
N SER A 73 12.54 0.12 -19.25
CA SER A 73 11.99 1.18 -18.42
C SER A 73 11.15 0.61 -17.27
N ILE A 74 10.86 1.45 -16.29
CA ILE A 74 9.78 1.22 -15.33
C ILE A 74 8.47 1.19 -16.12
N LYS A 75 7.65 0.19 -15.81
CA LYS A 75 6.28 0.04 -16.23
C LYS A 75 5.39 -0.07 -14.99
N CYS A 76 4.42 0.81 -14.88
CA CYS A 76 3.43 0.79 -13.82
C CYS A 76 2.23 -0.08 -14.22
N ASP A 77 1.55 -0.62 -13.21
CA ASP A 77 0.36 -1.44 -13.38
C ASP A 77 -0.54 -1.31 -12.16
N HIS A 78 -1.84 -1.46 -12.36
CA HIS A 78 -2.83 -1.44 -11.30
C HIS A 78 -4.08 -2.24 -11.67
N GLY A 79 -4.79 -2.75 -10.67
CA GLY A 79 -6.00 -3.54 -10.90
C GLY A 79 -6.50 -4.23 -9.64
N ALA A 80 -7.52 -5.07 -9.77
CA ALA A 80 -7.99 -5.89 -8.66
C ALA A 80 -6.87 -6.82 -8.17
N TYR A 81 -6.68 -6.89 -6.85
CA TYR A 81 -5.70 -7.79 -6.24
C TYR A 81 -6.35 -9.15 -5.97
N THR A 82 -6.17 -10.06 -6.92
CA THR A 82 -6.78 -11.41 -6.91
C THR A 82 -5.74 -12.50 -7.22
N PRO A 83 -6.06 -13.79 -6.95
CA PRO A 83 -5.19 -14.90 -7.32
C PRO A 83 -4.75 -14.84 -8.79
N GLY A 84 -3.44 -14.91 -9.01
CA GLY A 84 -2.83 -14.86 -10.35
C GLY A 84 -2.26 -13.50 -10.76
N THR A 85 -2.48 -12.44 -9.97
CA THR A 85 -1.71 -11.19 -10.13
C THR A 85 -0.23 -11.41 -9.83
N VAL A 86 0.65 -10.61 -10.45
CA VAL A 86 2.13 -10.80 -10.37
C VAL A 86 2.65 -10.86 -8.94
N ASP A 87 2.08 -10.03 -8.06
CA ASP A 87 2.47 -9.91 -6.65
C ASP A 87 1.48 -10.62 -5.70
N TRP A 88 0.72 -11.60 -6.21
CA TRP A 88 -0.24 -12.33 -5.39
C TRP A 88 0.46 -13.19 -4.34
N GLU A 89 0.52 -12.67 -3.11
CA GLU A 89 1.06 -13.34 -1.93
C GLU A 89 0.24 -12.85 -0.71
N PRO A 90 -0.89 -13.50 -0.39
CA PRO A 90 -1.79 -13.02 0.67
C PRO A 90 -1.14 -12.96 2.06
N GLY A 91 -0.09 -13.75 2.29
CA GLY A 91 0.71 -13.76 3.52
C GLY A 91 1.96 -12.86 3.50
N ALA A 92 2.15 -12.03 2.48
CA ALA A 92 3.29 -11.13 2.41
C ALA A 92 3.31 -10.14 3.59
N PRO A 93 4.49 -9.77 4.11
CA PRO A 93 4.63 -8.66 5.06
C PRO A 93 3.88 -7.42 4.58
N SER A 94 3.11 -6.81 5.48
CA SER A 94 2.19 -5.72 5.19
C SER A 94 2.17 -4.71 6.34
N THR A 95 2.13 -3.43 6.01
CA THR A 95 1.94 -2.33 6.98
C THR A 95 0.82 -1.44 6.48
N THR A 96 -0.21 -1.22 7.30
CA THR A 96 -1.23 -0.22 7.02
C THR A 96 -0.67 1.16 7.26
N VAL A 97 -0.68 2.00 6.22
CA VAL A 97 -0.12 3.36 6.25
C VAL A 97 -1.20 4.43 6.31
N MET A 98 -2.44 4.09 5.97
CA MET A 98 -3.59 4.99 6.07
C MET A 98 -4.89 4.18 6.10
N SER A 99 -5.89 4.65 6.84
CA SER A 99 -7.21 4.03 6.88
C SER A 99 -8.31 5.06 7.13
N GLY A 100 -9.56 4.63 7.01
CA GLY A 100 -10.72 5.49 7.24
C GLY A 100 -10.98 6.46 6.10
N PRO A 101 -11.74 7.54 6.36
CA PRO A 101 -12.09 8.53 5.33
C PRO A 101 -10.89 9.16 4.61
N ALA A 102 -9.75 9.30 5.31
CA ALA A 102 -8.53 9.88 4.73
C ALA A 102 -7.92 9.02 3.61
N ALA A 103 -8.12 7.70 3.67
CA ALA A 103 -7.66 6.77 2.64
C ALA A 103 -8.53 6.80 1.38
N CYS A 104 -9.81 7.19 1.49
CA CYS A 104 -10.74 7.11 0.37
C CYS A 104 -10.37 8.09 -0.76
N GLY A 105 -10.46 7.62 -2.00
CA GLY A 105 -10.12 8.39 -3.21
C GLY A 105 -8.61 8.49 -3.50
N LYS A 106 -7.75 7.90 -2.66
CA LYS A 106 -6.29 7.86 -2.92
C LYS A 106 -5.94 7.00 -4.12
N ASP A 107 -6.73 5.98 -4.45
CA ASP A 107 -6.63 5.18 -5.65
C ASP A 107 -6.60 6.04 -6.93
N THR A 108 -7.51 7.01 -7.07
CA THR A 108 -7.53 7.91 -8.23
C THR A 108 -6.24 8.74 -8.32
N SER A 109 -5.71 9.16 -7.18
CA SER A 109 -4.43 9.88 -7.13
C SER A 109 -3.25 8.97 -7.45
N PHE A 110 -3.27 7.71 -7.00
CA PHE A 110 -2.26 6.71 -7.37
C PHE A 110 -2.24 6.46 -8.87
N ILE A 111 -3.40 6.25 -9.52
CA ILE A 111 -3.50 6.04 -10.97
C ILE A 111 -2.86 7.20 -11.74
N ARG A 112 -3.13 8.45 -11.32
CA ARG A 112 -2.54 9.64 -11.93
C ARG A 112 -1.02 9.64 -11.81
N GLU A 113 -0.47 9.36 -10.63
CA GLU A 113 0.98 9.36 -10.44
C GLU A 113 1.66 8.17 -11.15
N LEU A 114 1.03 6.99 -11.20
CA LEU A 114 1.51 5.86 -12.02
C LEU A 114 1.62 6.25 -13.49
N SER A 115 0.60 6.93 -14.04
CA SER A 115 0.61 7.40 -15.42
C SER A 115 1.73 8.40 -15.70
N ARG A 116 2.06 9.27 -14.73
CA ARG A 116 3.19 10.20 -14.84
C ARG A 116 4.54 9.48 -14.84
N ILE A 117 4.69 8.45 -14.02
CA ILE A 117 5.91 7.62 -13.96
C ILE A 117 6.09 6.86 -15.28
N ASP A 118 5.04 6.24 -15.80
CA ASP A 118 5.07 5.54 -17.10
C ASP A 118 5.47 6.50 -18.23
N ALA A 119 4.86 7.69 -18.27
CA ALA A 119 5.14 8.69 -19.29
C ALA A 119 6.61 9.18 -19.25
N ALA A 120 7.25 9.16 -18.08
CA ALA A 120 8.63 9.58 -17.92
C ALA A 120 9.66 8.55 -18.47
N SER A 121 9.23 7.32 -18.79
CA SER A 121 10.10 6.28 -19.38
C SER A 121 11.41 6.04 -18.62
N ILE A 122 11.37 6.14 -17.29
CA ILE A 122 12.55 6.05 -16.44
C ILE A 122 13.19 4.66 -16.57
N PRO A 123 14.51 4.52 -16.84
CA PRO A 123 15.18 3.23 -16.87
C PRO A 123 15.08 2.47 -15.54
N TYR A 124 14.72 1.19 -15.59
CA TYR A 124 14.66 0.34 -14.40
C TYR A 124 16.07 -0.08 -13.98
N GLN A 125 16.43 0.15 -12.72
CA GLN A 125 17.70 -0.30 -12.14
C GLN A 125 17.46 -1.10 -10.87
N PRO A 126 18.02 -2.32 -10.70
CA PRO A 126 17.79 -3.14 -9.51
C PRO A 126 18.03 -2.43 -8.17
N THR A 127 19.00 -1.51 -8.11
CA THR A 127 19.34 -0.71 -6.92
C THR A 127 18.54 0.58 -6.78
N GLY A 128 17.72 0.93 -7.77
CA GLY A 128 16.93 2.16 -7.85
C GLY A 128 17.40 3.07 -9.00
N PRO A 129 16.47 3.72 -9.73
CA PRO A 129 15.01 3.69 -9.55
C PRO A 129 14.37 2.36 -10.01
N ASN A 130 13.39 1.85 -9.25
CA ASN A 130 12.73 0.55 -9.47
C ASN A 130 11.29 0.52 -8.90
N SER A 131 10.71 -0.68 -8.73
CA SER A 131 9.39 -0.90 -8.12
C SER A 131 9.22 -0.23 -6.76
N ASN A 132 10.24 -0.30 -5.92
CA ASN A 132 10.24 0.27 -4.57
C ASN A 132 10.21 1.80 -4.65
N SER A 133 10.85 2.36 -5.67
CA SER A 133 10.82 3.79 -5.94
C SER A 133 9.43 4.25 -6.40
N VAL A 134 8.72 3.42 -7.17
CA VAL A 134 7.33 3.70 -7.60
C VAL A 134 6.40 3.74 -6.39
N ALA A 135 6.43 2.69 -5.56
CA ALA A 135 5.61 2.62 -4.35
C ALA A 135 5.85 3.84 -3.44
N ARG A 136 7.10 4.20 -3.17
CA ARG A 136 7.42 5.39 -2.38
C ARG A 136 6.94 6.70 -3.03
N THR A 137 7.12 6.84 -4.35
CA THR A 137 6.74 8.07 -5.08
C THR A 137 5.22 8.29 -5.03
N ILE A 138 4.41 7.26 -5.28
CA ILE A 138 2.95 7.42 -5.23
C ILE A 138 2.43 7.70 -3.82
N LEU A 139 3.06 7.17 -2.78
CA LEU A 139 2.70 7.50 -1.39
C LEU A 139 3.00 8.97 -1.10
N ASN A 140 4.24 9.40 -1.38
CA ASN A 140 4.68 10.77 -1.15
C ASN A 140 3.81 11.81 -1.88
N LYS A 141 3.65 11.66 -3.20
CA LYS A 141 2.95 12.64 -4.05
C LYS A 141 1.46 12.74 -3.74
N THR A 142 0.90 11.76 -3.03
CA THR A 142 -0.50 11.74 -2.64
C THR A 142 -0.72 12.01 -1.15
N GLY A 143 0.34 12.34 -0.40
CA GLY A 143 0.26 12.65 1.03
C GLY A 143 -0.10 11.44 1.90
N VAL A 144 0.28 10.24 1.46
CA VAL A 144 0.17 9.00 2.24
C VAL A 144 1.51 8.75 2.94
N PRO A 145 1.53 8.34 4.23
CA PRO A 145 2.76 7.97 4.91
C PRO A 145 3.59 6.93 4.15
N GLU A 146 4.91 7.11 4.17
CA GLU A 146 5.89 6.30 3.42
C GLU A 146 6.45 5.12 4.24
N ASP A 147 5.67 4.60 5.19
CA ASP A 147 6.08 3.45 5.99
C ASP A 147 6.09 2.16 5.16
N LYS A 148 6.96 1.20 5.53
CA LYS A 148 7.11 -0.07 4.82
C LYS A 148 7.36 -1.24 5.78
N PRO A 149 6.93 -2.46 5.43
CA PRO A 149 6.98 -3.61 6.33
C PRO A 149 8.36 -4.28 6.45
N VAL A 150 9.38 -3.77 5.74
CA VAL A 150 10.72 -4.38 5.68
C VAL A 150 11.81 -3.34 5.89
N MET A 151 12.91 -3.69 6.56
CA MET A 151 14.02 -2.76 6.80
C MET A 151 14.81 -2.47 5.51
N ILE A 152 15.12 -3.50 4.71
CA ILE A 152 15.95 -3.37 3.52
C ILE A 152 15.07 -3.46 2.27
N ALA A 153 15.01 -2.36 1.53
CA ALA A 153 14.29 -2.27 0.26
C ALA A 153 15.12 -1.41 -0.71
N PRO A 154 16.03 -2.01 -1.51
CA PRO A 154 16.83 -1.27 -2.48
C PRO A 154 15.93 -0.48 -3.42
N GLY A 155 16.31 0.77 -3.73
CA GLY A 155 15.48 1.67 -4.51
C GLY A 155 14.32 2.29 -3.74
N TRP A 156 14.26 2.27 -2.41
CA TRP A 156 13.29 3.06 -1.64
C TRP A 156 13.62 4.57 -1.63
N GLY A 157 13.77 5.16 -2.82
CA GLY A 157 13.91 6.59 -3.09
C GLY A 157 12.72 7.10 -3.93
N GLN A 158 12.61 8.41 -4.13
CA GLN A 158 11.60 8.99 -5.04
C GLN A 158 12.14 9.11 -6.46
N ILE A 159 11.25 9.05 -7.46
CA ILE A 159 11.63 9.15 -8.88
C ILE A 159 11.12 10.44 -9.55
N LEU A 160 10.15 11.12 -8.93
CA LEU A 160 9.55 12.38 -9.38
C LEU A 160 9.48 13.38 -8.24
#